data_AF-A0A662BK43-F1
#
_entry.id   AF-A0A662BK43-F1
#
_cell.length_a   1.000
_cell.length_b   1.000
_cell.length_c   1.000
_cell.angle_alpha   90.00
_cell.angle_beta   90.00
_cell.angle_gamma   90.00
#
_symmetry.space_group_name_H-M   'P 1'
#
loop_
_entity.id
_entity.type
_entity.pdbx_description
1 polymer ?
#
loop_
_entity_poly.entity_id
_entity_poly.type
_entity_poly.pdbx_seq_one_letter_code
_entity_poly.pdbx_strand_id
1 'polypeptide(L)'
;NTSIGEIIKELFDDEISAMETGNYLILKKNDPREKEESDTNKPKQKIKYQITGYIYNTKTGEKLSNTTIYQIGQTNSVLTGLNGYYSLTVSTKDDNIGLAFSKKEYQDTIIVIEPANRAITIGLNPVNKVPDIIEAKGIETDTSKVELENLPVVKFAVPKKQFSLSENLKFLEKQHFQVSILPNLGTNRLMSGNVENNISLNILGGYSHSVKGFEIGGLLNIVRNDVKWAQIAGLGNITGGQTSGVQIAGLVNNNRKSVTGWQLAGITNIVFDTIKGVQLAGIVNVLKGKMNGVQISGIANYTDQNVDGVQLTGFLNYAQKDVKFAQVAGFTNIGQNVGGAQIAGFSNVSTGKVGGVQISGFANFADTVKSAQLSGFMNISKKEIAGIQISTFLNVAQKVKGVQLAFLNIADTVSGASIGFLSFVRKGYHQGEISANELFYTNFSFKTGTKRFYNILTAGIDPVDTEFWTIGYGIGTEFTSKKHFFFGIDLTANQLNERSKEFENINLLTKMDLNFGWSIFKKSAITFGPSISFMMSQTNTGTENLIKDLPQNPIYTYEDPNYLGQLWIGWRVAVRL
;
A
#
# COMPACT_ATOMS: atom_id res chain seq x y z
N ASN A 1 -20.96 -37.47 -29.71
CA ASN A 1 -21.32 -37.50 -28.28
C ASN A 1 -22.15 -38.73 -28.02
N THR A 2 -21.50 -39.86 -27.82
CA THR A 2 -22.13 -41.10 -27.36
C THR A 2 -22.25 -41.01 -25.84
N SER A 3 -23.40 -41.37 -25.28
CA SER A 3 -23.59 -41.32 -23.82
C SER A 3 -22.73 -42.39 -23.13
N ILE A 4 -22.32 -42.16 -21.88
CA ILE A 4 -21.54 -43.14 -21.10
C ILE A 4 -22.29 -44.48 -21.00
N GLY A 5 -23.62 -44.44 -20.93
CA GLY A 5 -24.47 -45.64 -20.91
C GLY A 5 -24.40 -46.45 -22.20
N GLU A 6 -24.37 -45.80 -23.37
CA GLU A 6 -24.19 -46.47 -24.66
C GLU A 6 -22.80 -47.09 -24.79
N ILE A 7 -21.75 -46.39 -24.33
CA ILE A 7 -20.37 -46.90 -24.35
C ILE A 7 -20.23 -48.13 -23.44
N ILE A 8 -20.89 -48.15 -22.27
CA ILE A 8 -20.86 -49.31 -21.38
C ILE A 8 -21.65 -50.48 -21.94
N LYS A 9 -22.80 -50.24 -22.56
CA LYS A 9 -23.55 -51.30 -23.26
C LYS A 9 -22.72 -51.94 -24.36
N GLU A 10 -21.99 -51.13 -25.12
CA GLU A 10 -21.12 -51.61 -26.20
C GLU A 10 -19.88 -52.37 -25.67
N LEU A 11 -19.36 -51.99 -24.49
CA LEU A 11 -18.20 -52.65 -23.88
C LEU A 11 -18.52 -53.95 -23.14
N PHE A 12 -19.75 -54.10 -22.63
CA PHE A 12 -20.11 -55.17 -21.69
C PHE A 12 -21.37 -55.97 -22.09
N ASP A 13 -21.83 -55.88 -23.33
CA ASP A 13 -22.87 -56.74 -23.92
C ASP A 13 -24.11 -56.95 -23.03
N ASP A 14 -24.61 -55.87 -22.42
CA ASP A 14 -25.73 -55.87 -21.47
C ASP A 14 -25.53 -56.75 -20.19
N GLU A 15 -24.35 -57.29 -19.92
CA GLU A 15 -24.04 -58.00 -18.67
C GLU A 15 -23.92 -57.05 -17.46
N ILE A 16 -23.68 -55.76 -17.72
CA ILE A 16 -23.48 -54.73 -16.72
C ILE A 16 -24.45 -53.58 -16.97
N SER A 17 -25.30 -53.28 -16.00
CA SER A 17 -26.01 -52.01 -15.94
C SER A 17 -25.13 -50.95 -15.29
N ALA A 18 -25.13 -49.75 -15.87
CA ALA A 18 -24.49 -48.59 -15.30
C ALA A 18 -25.53 -47.63 -14.77
N MET A 19 -25.37 -47.22 -13.52
CA MET A 19 -26.12 -46.11 -12.92
C MET A 19 -25.14 -44.97 -12.67
N GLU A 20 -25.42 -43.82 -13.28
CA GLU A 20 -24.72 -42.59 -12.96
C GLU A 20 -25.42 -41.93 -11.76
N THR A 21 -24.68 -41.65 -10.69
CA THR A 21 -25.21 -40.94 -9.53
C THR A 21 -24.16 -40.01 -8.92
N GLY A 22 -24.44 -38.71 -8.91
CA GLY A 22 -23.46 -37.68 -8.56
C GLY A 22 -22.28 -37.68 -9.54
N ASN A 23 -21.06 -37.82 -9.03
CA ASN A 23 -19.83 -37.97 -9.83
C ASN A 23 -19.37 -39.43 -9.98
N TYR A 24 -20.23 -40.39 -9.61
CA TYR A 24 -19.89 -41.81 -9.59
C TYR A 24 -20.64 -42.57 -10.68
N LEU A 25 -19.93 -43.48 -11.32
CA LEU A 25 -20.48 -44.47 -12.24
C LEU A 25 -20.52 -45.81 -11.52
N ILE A 26 -21.71 -46.26 -11.16
CA ILE A 26 -21.93 -47.51 -10.45
C ILE A 26 -22.23 -48.60 -11.49
N LEU A 27 -21.37 -49.61 -11.54
CA LEU A 27 -21.54 -50.77 -12.42
C LEU A 27 -22.15 -51.92 -11.61
N LYS A 28 -23.36 -52.35 -11.99
CA LYS A 28 -24.04 -53.52 -11.41
C LYS A 28 -24.08 -54.62 -12.46
N LYS A 29 -23.67 -55.84 -12.09
CA LYS A 29 -23.90 -57.01 -12.94
C LYS A 29 -25.40 -57.29 -13.03
N ASN A 30 -25.95 -57.36 -14.24
CA ASN A 30 -27.35 -57.68 -14.46
C ASN A 30 -27.62 -59.14 -14.08
N ASP A 31 -28.55 -59.35 -13.14
CA ASP A 31 -29.09 -60.68 -12.84
C ASP A 31 -30.25 -60.95 -13.81
N PRO A 32 -30.21 -62.03 -14.62
CA PRO A 32 -31.27 -62.38 -15.56
C PRO A 32 -32.66 -62.53 -14.91
N ARG A 33 -32.73 -62.72 -13.59
CA ARG A 33 -33.98 -62.90 -12.83
C ARG A 33 -34.70 -61.59 -12.46
N GLU A 34 -34.06 -60.43 -12.60
CA GLU A 34 -34.65 -59.13 -12.22
C GLU A 34 -35.50 -58.49 -13.35
N LYS A 35 -35.56 -59.10 -14.55
CA LYS A 35 -36.28 -58.52 -15.70
C LYS A 35 -37.81 -58.62 -15.65
N GLU A 36 -38.41 -59.28 -14.65
CA GLU A 36 -39.85 -59.58 -14.62
C GLU A 36 -40.72 -58.63 -13.79
N GLU A 37 -40.16 -57.66 -13.05
CA GLU A 37 -40.99 -56.75 -12.22
C GLU A 37 -40.76 -55.27 -12.55
N SER A 38 -41.38 -54.77 -13.61
CA SER A 38 -41.56 -53.32 -13.77
C SER A 38 -42.80 -52.95 -14.59
N ASP A 39 -43.98 -53.21 -14.06
CA ASP A 39 -45.20 -52.56 -14.54
C ASP A 39 -46.07 -52.09 -13.37
N THR A 40 -45.73 -50.93 -12.78
CA THR A 40 -46.67 -50.17 -11.93
C THR A 40 -46.46 -48.67 -12.10
N ASN A 41 -47.31 -48.04 -12.91
CA ASN A 41 -47.48 -46.59 -13.02
C ASN A 41 -48.17 -45.99 -11.78
N LYS A 42 -47.54 -46.07 -10.61
CA LYS A 42 -47.88 -45.24 -9.43
C LYS A 42 -46.64 -44.46 -9.01
N PRO A 43 -46.74 -43.14 -8.72
CA PRO A 43 -45.60 -42.39 -8.22
C PRO A 43 -45.16 -42.99 -6.87
N LYS A 44 -44.03 -43.73 -6.86
CA LYS A 44 -43.44 -44.31 -5.64
C LYS A 44 -43.25 -43.19 -4.61
N GLN A 45 -43.87 -43.32 -3.44
CA GLN A 45 -43.68 -42.38 -2.34
C GLN A 45 -42.30 -42.59 -1.71
N LYS A 46 -41.68 -41.53 -1.20
CA LYS A 46 -40.34 -41.59 -0.60
C LYS A 46 -40.44 -42.27 0.77
N ILE A 47 -39.97 -43.51 0.89
CA ILE A 47 -39.99 -44.28 2.13
C ILE A 47 -38.69 -44.01 2.91
N LYS A 48 -38.78 -43.94 4.25
CA LYS A 48 -37.64 -43.74 5.14
C LYS A 48 -37.16 -45.07 5.71
N TYR A 49 -35.85 -45.26 5.71
CA TYR A 49 -35.20 -46.42 6.32
C TYR A 49 -34.09 -45.97 7.27
N GLN A 50 -33.85 -46.74 8.31
CA GLN A 50 -32.79 -46.52 9.27
C GLN A 50 -31.70 -47.59 9.08
N ILE A 51 -30.52 -47.14 8.70
CA ILE A 51 -29.33 -47.98 8.54
C ILE A 51 -28.41 -47.72 9.73
N THR A 52 -28.08 -48.76 10.46
CA THR A 52 -27.19 -48.68 11.63
C THR A 52 -25.94 -49.51 11.41
N GLY A 53 -24.93 -49.37 12.26
CA GLY A 53 -23.80 -50.30 12.25
C GLY A 53 -22.52 -49.71 12.81
N TYR A 54 -21.40 -50.39 12.56
CA TYR A 54 -20.09 -49.98 13.03
C TYR A 54 -19.08 -49.87 11.90
N ILE A 55 -18.10 -48.98 12.06
CA ILE A 55 -16.97 -48.86 11.14
C ILE A 55 -15.67 -49.19 11.88
N TYR A 56 -14.78 -49.93 11.22
CA TYR A 56 -13.49 -50.33 11.77
C TYR A 56 -12.36 -50.26 10.74
N ASN A 57 -11.12 -50.18 11.21
CA ASN A 57 -9.92 -50.26 10.40
C ASN A 57 -9.67 -51.71 10.00
N THR A 58 -9.57 -52.01 8.70
CA THR A 58 -9.38 -53.40 8.24
C THR A 58 -8.03 -54.01 8.64
N LYS A 59 -7.03 -53.19 8.93
CA LYS A 59 -5.68 -53.64 9.31
C LYS A 59 -5.51 -53.83 10.82
N THR A 60 -6.03 -52.90 11.62
CA THR A 60 -5.86 -52.93 13.09
C THR A 60 -7.06 -53.51 13.84
N GLY A 61 -8.24 -53.58 13.20
CA GLY A 61 -9.50 -53.97 13.83
C GLY A 61 -10.13 -52.87 14.71
N GLU A 62 -9.45 -51.74 14.90
CA GLU A 62 -9.92 -50.65 15.76
C GLU A 62 -11.18 -49.99 15.21
N LYS A 63 -12.11 -49.60 16.10
CA LYS A 63 -13.33 -48.88 15.73
C LYS A 63 -12.99 -47.45 15.29
N LEU A 64 -13.55 -47.03 14.15
CA LEU A 64 -13.26 -45.74 13.56
C LEU A 64 -14.31 -44.69 13.93
N SER A 65 -13.92 -43.75 14.78
CA SER A 65 -14.72 -42.56 15.12
C SER A 65 -14.59 -41.46 14.06
N ASN A 66 -15.56 -40.53 14.04
CA ASN A 66 -15.60 -39.41 13.07
C ASN A 66 -15.44 -39.86 11.62
N THR A 67 -16.03 -40.99 11.25
CA THR A 67 -16.15 -41.45 9.87
C THR A 67 -17.45 -40.93 9.28
N THR A 68 -17.44 -40.39 8.08
CA THR A 68 -18.63 -39.87 7.41
C THR A 68 -19.37 -41.00 6.69
N ILE A 69 -20.69 -41.06 6.90
CA ILE A 69 -21.60 -41.94 6.17
C ILE A 69 -22.68 -41.07 5.55
N TYR A 70 -22.92 -41.24 4.26
CA TYR A 70 -23.92 -40.45 3.54
C TYR A 70 -24.59 -41.26 2.43
N GLN A 71 -25.80 -40.83 2.07
CA GLN A 71 -26.53 -41.35 0.91
C GLN A 71 -26.08 -40.60 -0.35
N ILE A 72 -25.67 -41.32 -1.39
CA ILE A 72 -25.21 -40.71 -2.64
C ILE A 72 -26.35 -39.93 -3.31
N GLY A 73 -26.03 -38.75 -3.84
CA GLY A 73 -27.00 -37.84 -4.48
C GLY A 73 -27.95 -37.13 -3.51
N GLN A 74 -27.74 -37.26 -2.20
CA GLN A 74 -28.50 -36.54 -1.18
C GLN A 74 -27.58 -35.91 -0.11
N THR A 75 -28.08 -34.90 0.59
CA THR A 75 -27.35 -34.19 1.65
C THR A 75 -27.53 -34.83 3.04
N ASN A 76 -28.13 -36.02 3.11
CA ASN A 76 -28.30 -36.77 4.36
C ASN A 76 -26.98 -37.47 4.72
N SER A 77 -26.38 -37.07 5.85
CA SER A 77 -25.12 -37.64 6.34
C SER A 77 -25.08 -37.72 7.86
N VAL A 78 -24.23 -38.60 8.38
CA VAL A 78 -23.90 -38.73 9.81
C VAL A 78 -22.41 -39.01 10.01
N LEU A 79 -21.94 -38.83 11.25
CA LEU A 79 -20.60 -39.22 11.68
C LEU A 79 -20.69 -40.35 12.70
N THR A 80 -19.73 -41.27 12.67
CA THR A 80 -19.60 -42.28 13.73
C THR A 80 -19.21 -41.67 15.07
N GLY A 81 -19.72 -42.27 16.16
CA GLY A 81 -19.29 -41.97 17.53
C GLY A 81 -17.90 -42.53 17.87
N LEU A 82 -17.45 -42.33 19.11
CA LEU A 82 -16.14 -42.81 19.59
C LEU A 82 -15.97 -44.33 19.48
N ASN A 83 -17.06 -45.08 19.59
CA ASN A 83 -17.09 -46.54 19.45
C ASN A 83 -17.26 -47.03 17.99
N GLY A 84 -17.20 -46.12 17.02
CA GLY A 84 -17.40 -46.42 15.60
C GLY A 84 -18.83 -46.69 15.18
N TYR A 85 -19.82 -46.54 16.07
CA TYR A 85 -21.24 -46.72 15.75
C TYR A 85 -21.81 -45.56 14.93
N TYR A 86 -22.72 -45.85 14.00
CA TYR A 86 -23.53 -44.85 13.28
C TYR A 86 -25.00 -45.27 13.16
N SER A 87 -25.86 -44.27 12.93
CA SER A 87 -27.26 -44.47 12.56
C SER A 87 -27.64 -43.41 11.53
N LEU A 88 -27.85 -43.82 10.28
CA LEU A 88 -28.21 -42.96 9.15
C LEU A 88 -29.66 -43.21 8.74
N THR A 89 -30.45 -42.15 8.66
CA THR A 89 -31.79 -42.20 8.06
C THR A 89 -31.69 -41.87 6.58
N VAL A 90 -31.98 -42.85 5.73
CA VAL A 90 -32.04 -42.70 4.28
C VAL A 90 -33.47 -42.56 3.81
N SER A 91 -33.67 -41.93 2.67
CA SER A 91 -34.99 -41.77 2.08
C SER A 91 -34.89 -41.93 0.59
N THR A 92 -35.62 -42.89 0.02
CA THR A 92 -35.55 -43.21 -1.41
C THR A 92 -36.91 -43.58 -1.98
N LYS A 93 -37.03 -43.47 -3.30
CA LYS A 93 -38.10 -44.05 -4.12
C LYS A 93 -37.59 -45.19 -4.99
N ASP A 94 -36.27 -45.32 -5.08
CA ASP A 94 -35.57 -46.25 -5.95
C ASP A 94 -35.41 -47.59 -5.24
N ASP A 95 -35.32 -48.66 -6.02
CA ASP A 95 -35.19 -50.02 -5.50
C ASP A 95 -33.79 -50.31 -4.93
N ASN A 96 -32.86 -49.37 -5.09
CA ASN A 96 -31.51 -49.43 -4.55
C ASN A 96 -31.09 -48.08 -3.96
N ILE A 97 -30.23 -48.13 -2.94
CA ILE A 97 -29.59 -46.95 -2.34
C ILE A 97 -28.08 -47.12 -2.34
N GLY A 98 -27.37 -46.13 -2.89
CA GLY A 98 -25.93 -45.99 -2.74
C GLY A 98 -25.58 -45.37 -1.39
N LEU A 99 -24.83 -46.09 -0.57
CA LEU A 99 -24.26 -45.61 0.68
C LEU A 99 -22.75 -45.52 0.56
N ALA A 100 -22.21 -44.39 1.00
CA ALA A 100 -20.78 -44.14 0.95
C ALA A 100 -20.22 -43.91 2.36
N PHE A 101 -19.03 -44.46 2.58
CA PHE A 101 -18.29 -44.44 3.84
C PHE A 101 -16.92 -43.83 3.57
N SER A 102 -16.67 -42.69 4.20
CA SER A 102 -15.51 -41.85 3.87
C SER A 102 -14.83 -41.32 5.13
N LYS A 103 -13.50 -41.43 5.15
CA LYS A 103 -12.65 -40.94 6.24
C LYS A 103 -11.32 -40.44 5.66
N LYS A 104 -10.85 -39.29 6.15
CA LYS A 104 -9.53 -38.75 5.81
C LYS A 104 -8.44 -39.82 6.05
N GLU A 105 -7.54 -39.98 5.08
CA GLU A 105 -6.48 -41.00 5.05
C GLU A 105 -6.95 -42.47 4.90
N TYR A 106 -8.22 -42.71 4.59
CA TYR A 106 -8.74 -44.03 4.23
C TYR A 106 -9.23 -44.05 2.77
N GLN A 107 -9.29 -45.24 2.18
CA GLN A 107 -9.94 -45.48 0.90
C GLN A 107 -11.46 -45.38 1.10
N ASP A 108 -12.12 -44.60 0.25
CA ASP A 108 -13.58 -44.45 0.30
C ASP A 108 -14.25 -45.76 -0.15
N THR A 109 -15.28 -46.19 0.56
CA THR A 109 -16.05 -47.39 0.23
C THR A 109 -17.47 -47.00 -0.12
N ILE A 110 -17.97 -47.49 -1.25
CA ILE A 110 -19.37 -47.34 -1.66
C ILE A 110 -20.00 -48.73 -1.70
N ILE A 111 -21.20 -48.86 -1.14
CA ILE A 111 -22.03 -50.05 -1.27
C ILE A 111 -23.38 -49.66 -1.84
N VAL A 112 -23.98 -50.57 -2.58
CA VAL A 112 -25.35 -50.44 -3.07
C VAL A 112 -26.17 -51.53 -2.39
N ILE A 113 -27.28 -51.13 -1.78
CA ILE A 113 -28.14 -52.04 -1.03
C ILE A 113 -29.61 -51.77 -1.38
N GLU A 114 -30.42 -52.80 -1.21
CA GLU A 114 -31.88 -52.63 -1.21
C GLU A 114 -32.34 -51.82 0.02
N PRO A 115 -33.34 -50.94 -0.12
CA PRO A 115 -33.87 -50.15 0.98
C PRO A 115 -34.59 -51.02 2.02
N ALA A 116 -33.94 -51.26 3.17
CA ALA A 116 -34.59 -51.84 4.35
C ALA A 116 -33.91 -51.37 5.64
N ASN A 117 -34.62 -51.44 6.77
CA ASN A 117 -34.01 -51.23 8.08
C ASN A 117 -33.04 -52.38 8.37
N ARG A 118 -31.73 -52.09 8.43
CA ARG A 118 -30.70 -53.12 8.62
C ARG A 118 -29.44 -52.56 9.27
N ALA A 119 -28.68 -53.42 9.93
CA ALA A 119 -27.37 -53.11 10.47
C ALA A 119 -26.27 -53.53 9.47
N ILE A 120 -25.36 -52.63 9.13
CA ILE A 120 -24.25 -52.86 8.19
C ILE A 120 -22.94 -52.42 8.85
N THR A 121 -22.02 -53.37 9.02
CA THR A 121 -20.67 -53.11 9.50
C THR A 121 -19.71 -53.04 8.31
N ILE A 122 -18.92 -51.97 8.22
CA ILE A 122 -17.98 -51.74 7.12
C ILE A 122 -16.56 -51.60 7.65
N GLY A 123 -15.62 -52.30 7.04
CA GLY A 123 -14.19 -52.06 7.23
C GLY A 123 -13.67 -51.03 6.23
N LEU A 124 -12.93 -50.02 6.70
CA LEU A 124 -12.20 -49.09 5.84
C LEU A 124 -10.71 -49.42 5.82
N ASN A 125 -10.12 -49.43 4.64
CA ASN A 125 -8.69 -49.67 4.44
C ASN A 125 -7.91 -48.35 4.49
N PRO A 126 -6.89 -48.21 5.34
CA PRO A 126 -6.01 -47.04 5.31
C PRO A 126 -5.35 -46.89 3.94
N VAL A 127 -5.25 -45.66 3.43
CA VAL A 127 -4.44 -45.39 2.24
C VAL A 127 -2.98 -45.65 2.63
N ASN A 128 -2.31 -46.58 1.94
CA ASN A 128 -0.86 -46.71 2.07
C ASN A 128 -0.24 -45.39 1.60
N LYS A 129 0.27 -44.56 2.51
CA LYS A 129 1.15 -43.46 2.14
C LYS A 129 2.35 -44.09 1.46
N VAL A 130 2.53 -43.88 0.16
CA VAL A 130 3.87 -43.96 -0.42
C VAL A 130 4.69 -42.95 0.40
N PRO A 131 5.80 -43.36 1.06
CA PRO A 131 6.60 -42.43 1.82
C PRO A 131 6.90 -41.22 0.95
N ASP A 132 6.68 -40.03 1.49
CA ASP A 132 6.74 -38.77 0.76
C ASP A 132 7.94 -38.78 -0.18
N ILE A 133 7.68 -38.57 -1.48
CA ILE A 133 8.71 -38.30 -2.47
C ILE A 133 9.59 -37.22 -1.84
N ILE A 134 10.86 -37.56 -1.60
CA ILE A 134 11.94 -36.72 -1.07
C ILE A 134 11.55 -35.25 -1.20
N GLU A 135 11.23 -34.58 -0.07
CA GLU A 135 11.01 -33.14 -0.06
C GLU A 135 12.18 -32.49 -0.80
N ALA A 136 11.89 -31.93 -1.98
CA ALA A 136 12.88 -31.16 -2.71
C ALA A 136 13.25 -29.97 -1.83
N LYS A 137 14.40 -30.06 -1.15
CA LYS A 137 15.03 -28.95 -0.43
C LYS A 137 14.99 -27.72 -1.34
N GLY A 138 14.14 -26.74 -1.02
CA GLY A 138 14.07 -25.47 -1.75
C GLY A 138 12.66 -24.94 -2.05
N ILE A 139 11.58 -25.68 -1.77
CA ILE A 139 10.24 -25.10 -1.82
C ILE A 139 9.92 -24.56 -0.43
N GLU A 140 10.06 -23.24 -0.23
CA GLU A 140 9.42 -22.57 0.90
C GLU A 140 7.89 -22.73 0.76
N THR A 141 7.34 -23.77 1.37
CA THR A 141 5.91 -23.80 1.65
C THR A 141 5.64 -22.71 2.67
N ASP A 142 5.05 -21.62 2.21
CA ASP A 142 4.58 -20.50 3.04
C ASP A 142 3.66 -21.02 4.15
N THR A 143 4.26 -21.33 5.30
CA THR A 143 3.62 -21.83 6.52
C THR A 143 2.79 -20.75 7.23
N SER A 144 2.76 -19.52 6.71
CA SER A 144 2.06 -18.40 7.33
C SER A 144 0.58 -18.27 6.95
N LYS A 145 0.07 -19.12 6.03
CA LYS A 145 -1.35 -19.12 5.67
C LYS A 145 -2.19 -19.72 6.78
N VAL A 146 -2.76 -18.86 7.62
CA VAL A 146 -3.84 -19.22 8.54
C VAL A 146 -4.98 -19.81 7.71
N GLU A 147 -5.18 -21.14 7.83
CA GLU A 147 -6.31 -21.85 7.26
C GLU A 147 -7.63 -21.21 7.70
N LEU A 148 -8.64 -21.20 6.82
CA LEU A 148 -9.93 -20.57 7.09
C LEU A 148 -10.57 -21.12 8.36
N GLU A 149 -10.43 -22.44 8.57
CA GLU A 149 -10.94 -23.20 9.70
C GLU A 149 -10.27 -22.79 11.03
N ASN A 150 -9.13 -22.13 10.98
CA ASN A 150 -8.42 -21.66 12.17
C ASN A 150 -8.88 -20.31 12.70
N LEU A 151 -9.70 -19.58 11.93
CA LEU A 151 -10.20 -18.27 12.34
C LEU A 151 -11.17 -18.36 13.52
N PRO A 152 -11.05 -17.50 14.55
CA PRO A 152 -11.92 -17.56 15.74
C PRO A 152 -13.42 -17.50 15.42
N VAL A 153 -13.83 -16.60 14.53
CA VAL A 153 -15.23 -16.46 14.10
C VAL A 153 -15.74 -17.71 13.36
N VAL A 154 -14.87 -18.39 12.61
CA VAL A 154 -15.21 -19.63 11.89
C VAL A 154 -15.32 -20.79 12.88
N LYS A 155 -14.38 -20.91 13.84
CA LYS A 155 -14.43 -21.90 14.94
C LYS A 155 -15.65 -21.74 15.83
N PHE A 156 -16.12 -20.50 16.01
CA PHE A 156 -17.31 -20.19 16.78
C PHE A 156 -18.60 -20.54 16.02
N ALA A 157 -18.70 -20.15 14.74
CA ALA A 157 -19.91 -20.30 13.96
C ALA A 157 -20.14 -21.73 13.43
N VAL A 158 -19.07 -22.45 13.09
CA VAL A 158 -19.14 -23.77 12.43
C VAL A 158 -18.85 -24.89 13.42
N PRO A 159 -19.78 -25.84 13.64
CA PRO A 159 -19.57 -26.95 14.57
C PRO A 159 -18.40 -27.87 14.17
N LYS A 160 -17.65 -28.38 15.17
CA LYS A 160 -16.52 -29.31 14.94
C LYS A 160 -16.86 -30.53 14.08
N LYS A 161 -18.06 -31.10 14.26
CA LYS A 161 -18.57 -32.22 13.45
C LYS A 161 -18.62 -31.87 11.95
N GLN A 162 -18.96 -30.63 11.63
CA GLN A 162 -19.05 -30.17 10.24
C GLN A 162 -17.66 -30.05 9.59
N PHE A 163 -16.64 -29.64 10.36
CA PHE A 163 -15.24 -29.68 9.90
C PHE A 163 -14.75 -31.11 9.65
N SER A 164 -14.95 -32.02 10.61
CA SER A 164 -14.53 -33.43 10.44
C SER A 164 -15.19 -34.08 9.23
N LEU A 165 -16.48 -33.80 9.01
CA LEU A 165 -17.19 -34.24 7.82
C LEU A 165 -16.56 -33.63 6.55
N SER A 166 -16.30 -32.33 6.57
CA SER A 166 -15.73 -31.59 5.45
C SER A 166 -14.32 -32.03 5.04
N GLU A 167 -13.56 -32.54 6.00
CA GLU A 167 -12.23 -33.12 5.80
C GLU A 167 -12.26 -34.56 5.28
N ASN A 168 -13.28 -35.32 5.67
CA ASN A 168 -13.42 -36.71 5.23
C ASN A 168 -13.77 -36.79 3.75
N LEU A 169 -14.67 -35.92 3.27
CA LEU A 169 -15.22 -35.99 1.93
C LEU A 169 -14.29 -35.35 0.89
N LYS A 170 -13.97 -36.11 -0.16
CA LYS A 170 -13.09 -35.67 -1.27
C LYS A 170 -13.83 -35.16 -2.50
N PHE A 171 -15.14 -35.36 -2.58
CA PHE A 171 -15.97 -34.93 -3.70
C PHE A 171 -16.83 -33.73 -3.30
N LEU A 172 -17.41 -33.09 -4.32
CA LEU A 172 -18.27 -31.93 -4.20
C LEU A 172 -19.65 -32.27 -4.74
N GLU A 173 -20.67 -31.91 -3.97
CA GLU A 173 -22.06 -31.95 -4.41
C GLU A 173 -22.44 -30.59 -4.99
N LYS A 174 -23.25 -30.57 -6.06
CA LYS A 174 -23.74 -29.31 -6.65
C LYS A 174 -25.21 -29.15 -6.35
N GLN A 175 -25.58 -27.96 -5.88
CA GLN A 175 -26.97 -27.59 -5.62
C GLN A 175 -27.29 -26.26 -6.28
N HIS A 176 -28.51 -26.13 -6.81
CA HIS A 176 -28.94 -24.86 -7.39
C HIS A 176 -29.23 -23.81 -6.31
N PHE A 177 -29.75 -24.23 -5.15
CA PHE A 177 -30.25 -23.33 -4.12
C PHE A 177 -30.00 -23.87 -2.71
N GLN A 178 -29.56 -22.98 -1.81
CA GLN A 178 -29.43 -23.23 -0.38
C GLN A 178 -30.21 -22.21 0.43
N VAL A 179 -30.86 -22.69 1.50
CA VAL A 179 -31.30 -21.85 2.62
C VAL A 179 -30.72 -22.40 3.92
N SER A 180 -30.06 -21.54 4.70
CA SER A 180 -29.59 -21.89 6.04
C SER A 180 -30.03 -20.85 7.07
N ILE A 181 -30.35 -21.32 8.27
CA ILE A 181 -30.49 -20.45 9.45
C ILE A 181 -29.13 -20.31 10.11
N LEU A 182 -28.46 -21.44 10.35
CA LEU A 182 -27.10 -21.55 10.87
C LEU A 182 -26.28 -22.49 9.98
N PRO A 183 -24.93 -22.47 10.05
CA PRO A 183 -24.07 -23.34 9.24
C PRO A 183 -24.47 -24.81 9.16
N ASN A 184 -24.96 -25.39 10.25
CA ASN A 184 -25.39 -26.79 10.32
C ASN A 184 -26.91 -26.99 10.20
N LEU A 185 -27.70 -25.92 10.10
CA LEU A 185 -29.16 -25.94 10.09
C LEU A 185 -29.67 -25.29 8.80
N GLY A 186 -29.90 -26.11 7.78
CA GLY A 186 -30.37 -25.67 6.47
C GLY A 186 -30.63 -26.84 5.52
N THR A 187 -30.90 -26.53 4.25
CA THR A 187 -31.17 -27.51 3.18
C THR A 187 -30.02 -28.51 2.99
N ASN A 188 -28.78 -28.06 3.19
CA ASN A 188 -27.56 -28.87 3.01
C ASN A 188 -27.03 -29.51 4.29
N ARG A 189 -27.61 -29.20 5.46
CA ARG A 189 -27.29 -29.80 6.77
C ARG A 189 -25.77 -29.82 7.03
N LEU A 190 -25.24 -30.93 7.58
CA LEU A 190 -23.82 -31.07 7.88
C LEU A 190 -22.94 -31.14 6.62
N MET A 191 -23.49 -31.48 5.46
CA MET A 191 -22.74 -31.55 4.20
C MET A 191 -22.42 -30.19 3.60
N SER A 192 -22.98 -29.08 4.11
CA SER A 192 -22.92 -27.79 3.44
C SER A 192 -21.49 -27.34 3.09
N GLY A 193 -20.48 -27.66 3.90
CA GLY A 193 -19.06 -27.40 3.62
C GLY A 193 -18.44 -28.15 2.42
N ASN A 194 -19.18 -29.06 1.78
CA ASN A 194 -18.83 -29.78 0.56
C ASN A 194 -19.83 -29.55 -0.56
N VAL A 195 -20.79 -28.64 -0.38
CA VAL A 195 -21.78 -28.29 -1.39
C VAL A 195 -21.40 -26.98 -2.08
N GLU A 196 -21.31 -27.03 -3.41
CA GLU A 196 -21.25 -25.87 -4.28
C GLU A 196 -22.68 -25.40 -4.61
N ASN A 197 -22.97 -24.12 -4.37
CA ASN A 197 -24.29 -23.55 -4.61
C ASN A 197 -24.26 -22.52 -5.74
N ASN A 198 -25.31 -22.46 -6.57
CA ASN A 198 -25.50 -21.31 -7.46
C ASN A 198 -26.07 -20.11 -6.69
N ILE A 199 -27.04 -20.35 -5.81
CA ILE A 199 -27.67 -19.34 -4.97
C ILE A 199 -27.69 -19.82 -3.52
N SER A 200 -27.30 -18.97 -2.58
CA SER A 200 -27.28 -19.29 -1.15
C SER A 200 -27.89 -18.15 -0.32
N LEU A 201 -28.92 -18.46 0.45
CA LEU A 201 -29.57 -17.53 1.38
C LEU A 201 -29.32 -17.99 2.82
N ASN A 202 -28.57 -17.21 3.57
CA ASN A 202 -28.15 -17.52 4.92
C ASN A 202 -28.80 -16.54 5.92
N ILE A 203 -29.84 -16.95 6.63
CA ILE A 203 -30.64 -16.04 7.50
C ILE A 203 -29.78 -15.47 8.63
N LEU A 204 -29.04 -16.29 9.38
CA LEU A 204 -28.05 -15.80 10.35
C LEU A 204 -26.63 -16.14 9.88
N GLY A 205 -26.39 -17.41 9.54
CA GLY A 205 -25.07 -17.87 9.14
C GLY A 205 -25.14 -18.99 8.12
N GLY A 206 -24.22 -18.95 7.14
CA GLY A 206 -24.03 -20.00 6.15
C GLY A 206 -22.60 -20.51 6.16
N TYR A 207 -22.47 -21.81 5.86
CA TYR A 207 -21.19 -22.44 5.58
C TYR A 207 -21.33 -23.25 4.30
N SER A 208 -20.57 -22.93 3.25
CA SER A 208 -20.63 -23.60 1.96
C SER A 208 -19.24 -23.92 1.42
N HIS A 209 -19.15 -24.83 0.45
CA HIS A 209 -17.90 -25.07 -0.24
C HIS A 209 -17.55 -23.90 -1.19
N SER A 210 -18.46 -23.56 -2.09
CA SER A 210 -18.29 -22.51 -3.11
C SER A 210 -19.64 -21.93 -3.52
N VAL A 211 -19.64 -20.70 -4.02
CA VAL A 211 -20.83 -20.04 -4.57
C VAL A 211 -20.55 -19.53 -5.98
N LYS A 212 -21.34 -19.99 -6.96
CA LYS A 212 -21.16 -19.62 -8.37
C LYS A 212 -21.99 -18.42 -8.84
N GLY A 213 -23.00 -18.01 -8.07
CA GLY A 213 -23.89 -16.89 -8.40
C GLY A 213 -24.04 -15.91 -7.24
N PHE A 214 -25.09 -16.05 -6.42
CA PHE A 214 -25.40 -15.05 -5.41
C PHE A 214 -25.44 -15.66 -4.02
N GLU A 215 -24.75 -15.04 -3.07
CA GLU A 215 -24.87 -15.35 -1.65
C GLU A 215 -25.31 -14.13 -0.86
N ILE A 216 -26.37 -14.29 -0.07
CA ILE A 216 -26.90 -13.25 0.81
C ILE A 216 -26.96 -13.81 2.23
N GLY A 217 -26.31 -13.12 3.16
CA GLY A 217 -26.24 -13.47 4.57
C GLY A 217 -26.81 -12.38 5.47
N GLY A 218 -27.69 -12.73 6.40
CA GLY A 218 -28.18 -11.79 7.39
C GLY A 218 -27.05 -11.33 8.32
N LEU A 219 -26.22 -12.26 8.82
CA LEU A 219 -25.02 -11.90 9.60
C LEU A 219 -23.73 -12.36 8.90
N LEU A 220 -23.56 -13.66 8.68
CA LEU A 220 -22.28 -14.24 8.24
C LEU A 220 -22.41 -15.17 7.05
N ASN A 221 -21.51 -15.01 6.08
CA ASN A 221 -21.26 -15.99 5.01
C ASN A 221 -19.85 -16.56 5.17
N ILE A 222 -19.72 -17.89 5.21
CA ILE A 222 -18.44 -18.57 5.28
C ILE A 222 -18.35 -19.53 4.09
N VAL A 223 -17.45 -19.25 3.16
CA VAL A 223 -17.21 -20.05 1.95
C VAL A 223 -15.81 -20.60 2.00
N ARG A 224 -15.65 -21.92 1.97
CA ARG A 224 -14.33 -22.55 2.10
C ARG A 224 -13.42 -22.30 0.90
N ASN A 225 -14.01 -22.18 -0.29
CA ASN A 225 -13.29 -22.03 -1.54
C ASN A 225 -13.80 -20.78 -2.27
N ASP A 226 -14.26 -20.88 -3.52
CA ASP A 226 -14.42 -19.71 -4.38
C ASP A 226 -15.83 -19.13 -4.38
N VAL A 227 -15.90 -17.80 -4.58
CA VAL A 227 -17.13 -17.04 -4.80
C VAL A 227 -17.07 -16.36 -6.16
N LYS A 228 -18.13 -16.48 -6.95
CA LYS A 228 -18.32 -15.75 -8.21
C LYS A 228 -19.58 -14.88 -8.13
N TRP A 229 -19.58 -13.80 -8.89
CA TRP A 229 -20.65 -12.80 -9.02
C TRP A 229 -20.89 -11.91 -7.79
N ALA A 230 -21.61 -12.39 -6.77
CA ALA A 230 -21.90 -11.53 -5.62
C ALA A 230 -22.02 -12.28 -4.28
N GLN A 231 -21.47 -11.67 -3.23
CA GLN A 231 -21.61 -12.13 -1.86
C GLN A 231 -21.83 -10.95 -0.91
N ILE A 232 -22.95 -10.96 -0.19
CA ILE A 232 -23.42 -9.85 0.62
C ILE A 232 -23.73 -10.37 2.03
N ALA A 233 -23.22 -9.71 3.07
CA ALA A 233 -23.50 -10.05 4.47
C ALA A 233 -23.75 -8.83 5.35
N GLY A 234 -24.67 -8.95 6.31
CA GLY A 234 -24.91 -7.88 7.29
C GLY A 234 -23.72 -7.62 8.22
N LEU A 235 -22.95 -8.64 8.63
CA LEU A 235 -21.73 -8.45 9.43
C LEU A 235 -20.46 -8.77 8.65
N GLY A 236 -20.35 -9.97 8.07
CA GLY A 236 -19.10 -10.34 7.43
C GLY A 236 -19.13 -11.52 6.47
N ASN A 237 -18.25 -11.43 5.47
CA ASN A 237 -17.98 -12.48 4.50
C ASN A 237 -16.58 -13.04 4.72
N ILE A 238 -16.46 -14.36 4.78
CA ILE A 238 -15.19 -15.07 4.95
C ILE A 238 -15.06 -16.08 3.82
N THR A 239 -14.04 -15.90 2.98
CA THR A 239 -13.81 -16.73 1.79
C THR A 239 -12.40 -17.33 1.82
N GLY A 240 -12.31 -18.65 1.79
CA GLY A 240 -11.03 -19.38 1.81
C GLY A 240 -10.36 -19.46 0.44
N GLY A 241 -11.10 -19.22 -0.63
CA GLY A 241 -10.63 -19.11 -1.99
C GLY A 241 -10.61 -17.67 -2.51
N GLN A 242 -10.80 -17.56 -3.82
CA GLN A 242 -10.86 -16.28 -4.53
C GLN A 242 -12.29 -15.77 -4.64
N THR A 243 -12.46 -14.44 -4.69
CA THR A 243 -13.75 -13.81 -5.01
C THR A 243 -13.65 -13.06 -6.32
N SER A 244 -14.53 -13.38 -7.27
CA SER A 244 -14.63 -12.69 -8.55
C SER A 244 -16.01 -12.06 -8.70
N GLY A 245 -16.09 -10.73 -8.67
CA GLY A 245 -17.35 -9.98 -8.70
C GLY A 245 -17.43 -8.93 -7.59
N VAL A 246 -18.57 -8.88 -6.89
CA VAL A 246 -18.88 -7.90 -5.84
C VAL A 246 -18.98 -8.57 -4.48
N GLN A 247 -18.27 -8.05 -3.48
CA GLN A 247 -18.33 -8.55 -2.12
C GLN A 247 -18.62 -7.39 -1.16
N ILE A 248 -19.72 -7.49 -0.39
CA ILE A 248 -20.20 -6.42 0.48
C ILE A 248 -20.44 -6.98 1.88
N ALA A 249 -19.85 -6.35 2.90
CA ALA A 249 -20.10 -6.66 4.29
C ALA A 249 -20.41 -5.40 5.09
N GLY A 250 -21.33 -5.48 6.06
CA GLY A 250 -21.55 -4.37 6.98
C GLY A 250 -20.29 -4.04 7.80
N LEU A 251 -19.50 -5.04 8.21
CA LEU A 251 -18.27 -4.82 8.99
C LEU A 251 -17.01 -5.32 8.30
N VAL A 252 -16.93 -6.61 7.95
CA VAL A 252 -15.66 -7.25 7.55
C VAL A 252 -15.79 -8.17 6.33
N ASN A 253 -14.94 -7.96 5.33
CA ASN A 253 -14.64 -8.99 4.34
C ASN A 253 -13.24 -9.59 4.58
N ASN A 254 -13.14 -10.92 4.49
CA ASN A 254 -11.89 -11.63 4.70
C ASN A 254 -11.68 -12.70 3.62
N ASN A 255 -10.64 -12.54 2.80
CA ASN A 255 -10.30 -13.45 1.71
C ASN A 255 -8.90 -14.02 1.91
N ARG A 256 -8.79 -15.35 1.87
CA ARG A 256 -7.51 -16.07 1.98
C ARG A 256 -6.73 -16.10 0.66
N LYS A 257 -7.41 -15.88 -0.48
CA LYS A 257 -6.77 -15.68 -1.80
C LYS A 257 -7.19 -14.32 -2.38
N SER A 258 -7.18 -14.21 -3.71
CA SER A 258 -7.34 -12.96 -4.44
C SER A 258 -8.79 -12.48 -4.53
N VAL A 259 -8.94 -11.18 -4.79
CA VAL A 259 -10.22 -10.56 -5.15
C VAL A 259 -10.07 -9.88 -6.51
N THR A 260 -10.96 -10.23 -7.45
CA THR A 260 -11.08 -9.56 -8.75
C THR A 260 -12.45 -8.91 -8.85
N GLY A 261 -12.51 -7.58 -8.78
CA GLY A 261 -13.77 -6.83 -8.77
C GLY A 261 -13.84 -5.82 -7.62
N TRP A 262 -14.97 -5.78 -6.91
CA TRP A 262 -15.27 -4.77 -5.89
C TRP A 262 -15.43 -5.42 -4.52
N GLN A 263 -14.73 -4.87 -3.53
CA GLN A 263 -14.81 -5.32 -2.13
C GLN A 263 -15.11 -4.13 -1.21
N LEU A 264 -16.26 -4.16 -0.54
CA LEU A 264 -16.76 -3.06 0.29
C LEU A 264 -17.07 -3.54 1.71
N ALA A 265 -16.51 -2.87 2.71
CA ALA A 265 -16.77 -3.15 4.12
C ALA A 265 -16.94 -1.87 4.94
N GLY A 266 -17.85 -1.88 5.92
CA GLY A 266 -18.00 -0.73 6.82
C GLY A 266 -16.80 -0.51 7.75
N ILE A 267 -16.03 -1.55 8.06
CA ILE A 267 -14.84 -1.43 8.93
C ILE A 267 -13.57 -1.87 8.19
N THR A 268 -13.46 -3.15 7.86
CA THR A 268 -12.19 -3.72 7.37
C THR A 268 -12.35 -4.68 6.21
N ASN A 269 -11.50 -4.53 5.19
CA ASN A 269 -11.24 -5.61 4.23
C ASN A 269 -9.86 -6.22 4.46
N ILE A 270 -9.78 -7.55 4.43
CA ILE A 270 -8.53 -8.30 4.58
C ILE A 270 -8.38 -9.25 3.39
N VAL A 271 -7.30 -9.13 2.63
CA VAL A 271 -7.00 -10.01 1.48
C VAL A 271 -5.56 -10.51 1.58
N PHE A 272 -5.39 -11.82 1.56
CA PHE A 272 -4.07 -12.44 1.80
C PHE A 272 -3.20 -12.60 0.54
N ASP A 273 -3.80 -12.44 -0.65
CA ASP A 273 -3.07 -12.51 -1.92
C ASP A 273 -3.23 -11.19 -2.67
N THR A 274 -3.91 -11.18 -3.82
CA THR A 274 -3.88 -10.06 -4.75
C THR A 274 -5.26 -9.42 -4.91
N ILE A 275 -5.30 -8.09 -5.05
CA ILE A 275 -6.51 -7.38 -5.49
C ILE A 275 -6.33 -6.88 -6.91
N LYS A 276 -7.30 -7.18 -7.77
CA LYS A 276 -7.48 -6.55 -9.07
C LYS A 276 -8.85 -5.87 -9.12
N GLY A 277 -8.90 -4.57 -8.84
CA GLY A 277 -10.14 -3.80 -8.83
C GLY A 277 -10.19 -2.75 -7.72
N VAL A 278 -11.34 -2.63 -7.05
CA VAL A 278 -11.62 -1.59 -6.05
C VAL A 278 -11.80 -2.22 -4.67
N GLN A 279 -11.09 -1.69 -3.68
CA GLN A 279 -11.24 -2.07 -2.28
C GLN A 279 -11.58 -0.84 -1.43
N LEU A 280 -12.75 -0.84 -0.79
CA LEU A 280 -13.27 0.27 0.01
C LEU A 280 -13.61 -0.20 1.43
N ALA A 281 -12.99 0.43 2.42
CA ALA A 281 -13.27 0.20 3.83
C ALA A 281 -13.62 1.50 4.56
N GLY A 282 -14.51 1.46 5.54
CA GLY A 282 -14.73 2.63 6.39
C GLY A 282 -13.53 2.98 7.27
N ILE A 283 -12.73 1.98 7.70
CA ILE A 283 -11.60 2.21 8.61
C ILE A 283 -10.28 1.73 8.00
N VAL A 284 -10.11 0.42 7.74
CA VAL A 284 -8.82 -0.14 7.32
C VAL A 284 -8.93 -1.12 6.15
N ASN A 285 -8.03 -1.01 5.18
CA ASN A 285 -7.77 -2.10 4.23
C ASN A 285 -6.42 -2.76 4.53
N VAL A 286 -6.39 -4.10 4.57
CA VAL A 286 -5.16 -4.90 4.73
C VAL A 286 -5.02 -5.85 3.56
N LEU A 287 -3.92 -5.70 2.81
CA LEU A 287 -3.57 -6.51 1.66
C LEU A 287 -2.17 -7.10 1.83
N LYS A 288 -2.06 -8.43 1.89
CA LYS A 288 -0.77 -9.13 2.07
C LYS A 288 0.00 -9.38 0.77
N GLY A 289 -0.66 -9.29 -0.38
CA GLY A 289 -0.01 -9.40 -1.68
C GLY A 289 -0.10 -8.11 -2.48
N LYS A 290 -0.28 -8.24 -3.80
CA LYS A 290 -0.16 -7.14 -4.76
C LYS A 290 -1.50 -6.42 -4.96
N MET A 291 -1.44 -5.11 -5.19
CA MET A 291 -2.59 -4.30 -5.55
C MET A 291 -2.52 -3.90 -7.02
N ASN A 292 -3.61 -4.09 -7.76
CA ASN A 292 -3.85 -3.52 -9.09
C ASN A 292 -5.21 -2.83 -9.08
N GLY A 293 -5.25 -1.50 -9.08
CA GLY A 293 -6.50 -0.73 -9.07
C GLY A 293 -6.55 0.38 -8.03
N VAL A 294 -7.58 0.40 -7.18
CA VAL A 294 -7.83 1.50 -6.23
C VAL A 294 -8.16 0.97 -4.83
N GLN A 295 -7.53 1.54 -3.81
CA GLN A 295 -7.77 1.18 -2.41
C GLN A 295 -8.10 2.45 -1.59
N ILE A 296 -9.25 2.46 -0.94
CA ILE A 296 -9.80 3.63 -0.21
C ILE A 296 -10.18 3.23 1.21
N SER A 297 -9.73 4.00 2.21
CA SER A 297 -10.10 3.80 3.61
C SER A 297 -10.33 5.10 4.36
N GLY A 298 -11.09 5.09 5.46
CA GLY A 298 -11.16 6.25 6.35
C GLY A 298 -9.87 6.52 7.12
N ILE A 299 -9.17 5.48 7.59
CA ILE A 299 -7.97 5.63 8.44
C ILE A 299 -6.72 5.08 7.77
N ALA A 300 -6.68 3.81 7.38
CA ALA A 300 -5.43 3.21 6.92
C ALA A 300 -5.56 2.20 5.77
N ASN A 301 -4.64 2.31 4.82
CA ASN A 301 -4.43 1.31 3.78
C ASN A 301 -3.06 0.68 3.96
N TYR A 302 -3.00 -0.64 4.05
CA TYR A 302 -1.77 -1.41 4.25
C TYR A 302 -1.60 -2.45 3.15
N THR A 303 -0.47 -2.40 2.42
CA THR A 303 -0.12 -3.34 1.34
C THR A 303 1.33 -3.85 1.51
N ASP A 304 1.53 -5.15 1.66
CA ASP A 304 2.86 -5.78 1.86
C ASP A 304 3.68 -5.92 0.56
N GLN A 305 3.07 -5.72 -0.62
CA GLN A 305 3.77 -5.82 -1.91
C GLN A 305 3.56 -4.56 -2.76
N ASN A 306 3.67 -4.71 -4.08
CA ASN A 306 3.57 -3.61 -5.03
C ASN A 306 2.13 -3.12 -5.17
N VAL A 307 1.99 -1.80 -5.31
CA VAL A 307 0.77 -1.06 -5.59
C VAL A 307 0.83 -0.54 -7.02
N ASP A 308 0.28 -1.28 -7.98
CA ASP A 308 0.01 -0.82 -9.34
C ASP A 308 -1.34 -0.09 -9.36
N GLY A 309 -1.39 1.08 -8.72
CA GLY A 309 -2.66 1.78 -8.51
C GLY A 309 -2.56 3.02 -7.65
N VAL A 310 -3.72 3.40 -7.11
CA VAL A 310 -3.89 4.57 -6.22
C VAL A 310 -4.37 4.11 -4.84
N GLN A 311 -3.73 4.63 -3.79
CA GLN A 311 -4.22 4.51 -2.41
C GLN A 311 -4.68 5.88 -1.89
N LEU A 312 -5.88 5.93 -1.31
CA LEU A 312 -6.47 7.13 -0.72
C LEU A 312 -6.95 6.85 0.70
N THR A 313 -6.58 7.70 1.66
CA THR A 313 -6.99 7.53 3.06
C THR A 313 -7.03 8.83 3.86
N GLY A 314 -7.76 8.84 4.97
CA GLY A 314 -7.78 9.97 5.90
C GLY A 314 -6.53 10.08 6.78
N PHE A 315 -5.77 9.00 7.01
CA PHE A 315 -4.60 9.06 7.90
C PHE A 315 -3.32 8.46 7.32
N LEU A 316 -3.23 7.14 7.09
CA LEU A 316 -1.98 6.46 6.72
C LEU A 316 -2.11 5.55 5.49
N ASN A 317 -1.32 5.79 4.45
CA ASN A 317 -1.04 4.76 3.43
C ASN A 317 0.34 4.14 3.69
N TYR A 318 0.40 2.81 3.71
CA TYR A 318 1.63 2.04 3.80
C TYR A 318 1.71 1.03 2.66
N ALA A 319 2.77 1.12 1.86
CA ALA A 319 3.17 0.12 0.88
C ALA A 319 4.61 -0.32 1.20
N GLN A 320 4.82 -1.61 1.45
CA GLN A 320 6.16 -2.11 1.79
C GLN A 320 7.12 -2.04 0.58
N LYS A 321 6.58 -2.08 -0.65
CA LYS A 321 7.34 -2.02 -1.90
C LYS A 321 6.92 -0.82 -2.76
N ASP A 322 6.81 -1.01 -4.06
CA ASP A 322 6.69 0.07 -5.04
C ASP A 322 5.24 0.50 -5.24
N VAL A 323 5.02 1.81 -5.35
CA VAL A 323 3.77 2.43 -5.76
C VAL A 323 3.95 2.99 -7.16
N LYS A 324 3.16 2.54 -8.13
CA LYS A 324 3.33 2.98 -9.51
C LYS A 324 2.73 4.37 -9.79
N PHE A 325 1.54 4.65 -9.26
CA PHE A 325 0.83 5.91 -9.55
C PHE A 325 0.82 6.88 -8.37
N ALA A 326 -0.02 6.67 -7.35
CA ALA A 326 -0.16 7.68 -6.29
C ALA A 326 -0.55 7.13 -4.91
N GLN A 327 -0.08 7.82 -3.87
CA GLN A 327 -0.58 7.70 -2.51
C GLN A 327 -1.06 9.08 -2.02
N VAL A 328 -2.28 9.15 -1.49
CA VAL A 328 -2.86 10.36 -0.93
C VAL A 328 -3.40 10.08 0.47
N ALA A 329 -2.91 10.80 1.47
CA ALA A 329 -3.26 10.59 2.88
C ALA A 329 -3.50 11.93 3.61
N GLY A 330 -4.40 11.94 4.59
CA GLY A 330 -4.54 13.12 5.45
C GLY A 330 -3.37 13.33 6.42
N PHE A 331 -2.58 12.30 6.74
CA PHE A 331 -1.41 12.45 7.62
C PHE A 331 -0.10 11.98 6.98
N THR A 332 0.04 10.68 6.67
CA THR A 332 1.34 10.13 6.21
C THR A 332 1.20 9.14 5.05
N ASN A 333 2.11 9.21 4.08
CA ASN A 333 2.34 8.14 3.10
C ASN A 333 3.73 7.52 3.27
N ILE A 334 3.79 6.19 3.21
CA ILE A 334 5.04 5.41 3.25
C ILE A 334 5.09 4.47 2.05
N GLY A 335 6.21 4.47 1.33
CA GLY A 335 6.49 3.59 0.19
C GLY A 335 7.99 3.36 -0.02
N GLN A 336 8.36 2.37 -0.84
CA GLN A 336 9.74 2.20 -1.27
C GLN A 336 10.06 3.12 -2.45
N ASN A 337 9.67 2.75 -3.66
CA ASN A 337 9.70 3.65 -4.82
C ASN A 337 8.29 4.13 -5.16
N VAL A 338 8.14 5.40 -5.54
CA VAL A 338 6.86 5.96 -6.00
C VAL A 338 7.01 6.51 -7.41
N GLY A 339 6.37 5.89 -8.38
CA GLY A 339 6.45 6.28 -9.79
C GLY A 339 5.83 7.65 -10.08
N GLY A 340 4.70 7.97 -9.45
CA GLY A 340 4.01 9.25 -9.58
C GLY A 340 4.10 10.11 -8.32
N ALA A 341 2.97 10.29 -7.62
CA ALA A 341 2.83 11.31 -6.56
C ALA A 341 2.64 10.73 -5.15
N GLN A 342 3.21 11.39 -4.14
CA GLN A 342 2.84 11.22 -2.73
C GLN A 342 2.34 12.55 -2.16
N ILE A 343 1.11 12.58 -1.64
CA ILE A 343 0.48 13.79 -1.11
C ILE A 343 -0.04 13.51 0.30
N ALA A 344 0.45 14.24 1.30
CA ALA A 344 0.15 14.00 2.70
C ALA A 344 -0.13 15.29 3.47
N GLY A 345 -1.01 15.28 4.47
CA GLY A 345 -1.17 16.46 5.34
C GLY A 345 0.05 16.73 6.23
N PHE A 346 0.79 15.70 6.65
CA PHE A 346 1.98 15.85 7.50
C PHE A 346 3.27 15.44 6.78
N SER A 347 3.43 14.16 6.39
CA SER A 347 4.69 13.72 5.78
C SER A 347 4.58 12.65 4.70
N ASN A 348 5.50 12.69 3.74
CA ASN A 348 5.72 11.61 2.79
C ASN A 348 7.11 11.00 3.00
N VAL A 349 7.17 9.68 3.05
CA VAL A 349 8.41 8.92 3.20
C VAL A 349 8.53 7.93 2.05
N SER A 350 9.60 8.09 1.27
CA SER A 350 10.07 7.13 0.27
C SER A 350 11.48 6.68 0.63
N THR A 351 11.71 5.38 0.77
CA THR A 351 13.08 4.85 1.01
C THR A 351 13.90 4.75 -0.27
N GLY A 352 13.27 4.91 -1.43
CA GLY A 352 13.86 4.86 -2.76
C GLY A 352 13.57 6.11 -3.59
N LYS A 353 13.15 5.90 -4.84
CA LYS A 353 12.98 6.96 -5.83
C LYS A 353 11.54 7.45 -5.88
N VAL A 354 11.35 8.76 -5.99
CA VAL A 354 10.08 9.38 -6.40
C VAL A 354 10.21 9.92 -7.81
N GLY A 355 9.43 9.33 -8.73
CA GLY A 355 9.41 9.68 -10.15
C GLY A 355 8.63 10.96 -10.47
N GLY A 356 7.63 11.31 -9.65
CA GLY A 356 6.86 12.54 -9.78
C GLY A 356 7.10 13.50 -8.63
N VAL A 357 6.01 13.85 -7.92
CA VAL A 357 5.99 14.93 -6.92
C VAL A 357 5.75 14.39 -5.51
N GLN A 358 6.40 14.99 -4.50
CA GLN A 358 6.02 14.84 -3.10
C GLN A 358 5.51 16.17 -2.57
N ILE A 359 4.33 16.17 -1.94
CA ILE A 359 3.71 17.36 -1.36
C ILE A 359 3.26 17.04 0.07
N SER A 360 3.73 17.80 1.06
CA SER A 360 3.29 17.62 2.44
C SER A 360 3.18 18.91 3.25
N GLY A 361 2.40 18.89 4.33
CA GLY A 361 2.31 20.04 5.24
C GLY A 361 3.58 20.25 6.07
N PHE A 362 4.34 19.20 6.39
CA PHE A 362 5.54 19.30 7.23
C PHE A 362 6.81 18.85 6.52
N ALA A 363 6.93 17.56 6.16
CA ALA A 363 8.20 17.03 5.66
C ALA A 363 8.08 16.02 4.51
N ASN A 364 9.03 16.04 3.58
CA ASN A 364 9.20 14.99 2.57
C ASN A 364 10.58 14.36 2.67
N PHE A 365 10.63 13.04 2.58
CA PHE A 365 11.86 12.25 2.59
C PHE A 365 11.90 11.33 1.37
N ALA A 366 13.01 11.34 0.65
CA ALA A 366 13.28 10.43 -0.47
C ALA A 366 14.79 10.18 -0.65
N ASP A 367 15.12 9.13 -1.38
CA ASP A 367 16.50 8.85 -1.82
C ASP A 367 16.82 9.68 -3.07
N THR A 368 15.88 9.73 -4.03
CA THR A 368 15.99 10.54 -5.26
C THR A 368 14.63 11.04 -5.71
N VAL A 369 14.53 12.30 -6.15
CA VAL A 369 13.29 12.87 -6.70
C VAL A 369 13.51 13.45 -8.10
N LYS A 370 12.63 13.11 -9.05
CA LYS A 370 12.77 13.50 -10.46
C LYS A 370 11.97 14.73 -10.90
N SER A 371 11.15 15.32 -10.02
CA SER A 371 10.34 16.49 -10.37
C SER A 371 10.28 17.53 -9.27
N ALA A 372 9.52 17.28 -8.19
CA ALA A 372 9.38 18.29 -7.13
C ALA A 372 9.19 17.69 -5.74
N GLN A 373 9.76 18.35 -4.72
CA GLN A 373 9.41 18.15 -3.32
C GLN A 373 8.95 19.50 -2.74
N LEU A 374 7.72 19.55 -2.24
CA LEU A 374 7.09 20.74 -1.68
C LEU A 374 6.64 20.43 -0.25
N SER A 375 7.15 21.17 0.74
CA SER A 375 6.73 20.98 2.13
C SER A 375 6.61 22.27 2.91
N GLY A 376 5.82 22.26 3.99
CA GLY A 376 5.70 23.42 4.86
C GLY A 376 6.87 23.63 5.82
N PHE A 377 7.79 22.66 6.01
CA PHE A 377 8.95 22.81 6.89
C PHE A 377 10.27 22.35 6.27
N MET A 378 10.38 21.08 5.84
CA MET A 378 11.65 20.57 5.29
C MET A 378 11.50 19.52 4.19
N ASN A 379 12.46 19.47 3.27
CA ASN A 379 12.60 18.39 2.30
C ASN A 379 14.00 17.79 2.34
N ILE A 380 14.08 16.47 2.35
CA ILE A 380 15.34 15.73 2.39
C ILE A 380 15.39 14.74 1.22
N SER A 381 16.40 14.89 0.37
CA SER A 381 16.74 13.99 -0.74
C SER A 381 18.15 13.43 -0.53
N LYS A 382 18.29 12.16 -0.13
CA LYS A 382 19.62 11.63 0.26
C LYS A 382 20.66 11.66 -0.87
N LYS A 383 20.25 11.52 -2.14
CA LYS A 383 21.17 11.47 -3.29
C LYS A 383 20.95 12.61 -4.28
N GLU A 384 19.79 12.68 -4.90
CA GLU A 384 19.57 13.63 -6.01
C GLU A 384 18.16 14.15 -6.05
N ILE A 385 18.01 15.45 -6.30
CA ILE A 385 16.77 16.03 -6.79
C ILE A 385 17.01 16.65 -8.17
N ALA A 386 16.27 16.18 -9.17
CA ALA A 386 16.26 16.73 -10.52
C ALA A 386 14.98 17.52 -10.73
N GLY A 387 14.99 18.78 -10.31
CA GLY A 387 13.83 19.67 -10.39
C GLY A 387 13.80 20.66 -9.23
N ILE A 388 12.65 20.82 -8.59
CA ILE A 388 12.39 21.89 -7.63
C ILE A 388 12.24 21.34 -6.20
N GLN A 389 12.96 21.92 -5.25
CA GLN A 389 12.82 21.64 -3.82
C GLN A 389 12.37 22.92 -3.10
N ILE A 390 11.16 22.95 -2.53
CA ILE A 390 10.63 24.14 -1.84
C ILE A 390 10.17 23.73 -0.44
N SER A 391 10.74 24.39 0.57
CA SER A 391 10.25 24.33 1.94
C SER A 391 10.40 25.68 2.62
N THR A 392 9.72 25.92 3.73
CA THR A 392 9.91 27.18 4.47
C THR A 392 11.29 27.22 5.14
N PHE A 393 11.72 26.13 5.79
CA PHE A 393 12.88 26.17 6.67
C PHE A 393 14.11 25.48 6.10
N LEU A 394 14.00 24.21 5.68
CA LEU A 394 15.20 23.41 5.36
C LEU A 394 15.06 22.51 4.13
N ASN A 395 15.94 22.72 3.16
CA ASN A 395 16.15 21.78 2.06
C ASN A 395 17.54 21.13 2.16
N VAL A 396 17.58 19.79 2.06
CA VAL A 396 18.83 19.02 2.04
C VAL A 396 18.86 18.09 0.83
N ALA A 397 19.94 18.14 0.05
CA ALA A 397 20.20 17.17 -1.00
C ALA A 397 21.68 17.01 -1.32
N GLN A 398 22.19 15.82 -1.65
CA GLN A 398 23.58 15.73 -2.14
C GLN A 398 23.74 16.44 -3.50
N LYS A 399 22.92 16.09 -4.49
CA LYS A 399 22.94 16.71 -5.82
C LYS A 399 21.60 17.36 -6.15
N VAL A 400 21.66 18.59 -6.65
CA VAL A 400 20.49 19.33 -7.10
C VAL A 400 20.68 19.73 -8.56
N LYS A 401 19.85 19.17 -9.43
CA LYS A 401 19.74 19.57 -10.84
C LYS A 401 18.47 20.41 -11.00
N GLY A 402 18.51 21.64 -10.52
CA GLY A 402 17.39 22.56 -10.54
C GLY A 402 17.48 23.61 -9.44
N VAL A 403 16.37 23.87 -8.76
CA VAL A 403 16.25 24.98 -7.80
C VAL A 403 15.91 24.46 -6.41
N GLN A 404 16.61 24.98 -5.39
CA GLN A 404 16.18 24.88 -4.00
C GLN A 404 15.72 26.25 -3.51
N LEU A 405 14.63 26.27 -2.74
CA LEU A 405 14.11 27.45 -2.05
C LEU A 405 13.73 27.08 -0.61
N ALA A 406 14.46 27.61 0.36
CA ALA A 406 14.19 27.48 1.79
C ALA A 406 15.02 28.50 2.58
N PHE A 407 14.67 28.75 3.85
CA PHE A 407 15.50 29.58 4.74
C PHE A 407 16.95 29.07 4.78
N LEU A 408 17.15 27.76 4.93
CA LEU A 408 18.43 27.07 4.82
C LEU A 408 18.41 26.05 3.68
N ASN A 409 19.41 26.10 2.81
CA ASN A 409 19.67 25.06 1.81
C ASN A 409 21.04 24.45 2.02
N ILE A 410 21.11 23.12 2.01
CA ILE A 410 22.34 22.36 2.19
C ILE A 410 22.50 21.37 1.04
N ALA A 411 23.63 21.46 0.33
CA ALA A 411 23.95 20.51 -0.73
C ALA A 411 25.45 20.25 -0.96
N ASP A 412 25.79 19.13 -1.60
CA ASP A 412 27.15 18.93 -2.13
C ASP A 412 27.34 19.72 -3.44
N THR A 413 26.37 19.64 -4.36
CA THR A 413 26.47 20.28 -5.67
C THR A 413 25.10 20.72 -6.16
N VAL A 414 25.02 21.92 -6.72
CA VAL A 414 23.81 22.49 -7.33
C VAL A 414 24.15 22.98 -8.73
N SER A 415 23.42 22.50 -9.75
CA SER A 415 23.58 22.95 -11.15
C SER A 415 22.66 24.13 -11.53
N GLY A 416 21.70 24.47 -10.67
CA GLY A 416 20.83 25.63 -10.84
C GLY A 416 21.06 26.68 -9.75
N ALA A 417 20.02 27.02 -9.00
CA ALA A 417 20.07 28.05 -7.97
C ALA A 417 19.68 27.49 -6.59
N SER A 418 20.27 28.05 -5.54
CA SER A 418 19.93 27.75 -4.16
C SER A 418 19.56 29.05 -3.47
N ILE A 419 18.26 29.30 -3.31
CA ILE A 419 17.70 30.57 -2.85
C ILE A 419 17.28 30.41 -1.40
N GLY A 420 17.80 31.26 -0.51
CA GLY A 420 17.52 31.19 0.92
C GLY A 420 18.18 32.30 1.70
N PHE A 421 17.97 32.32 3.01
CA PHE A 421 18.73 33.17 3.91
C PHE A 421 20.19 32.72 3.98
N LEU A 422 20.42 31.41 4.01
CA LEU A 422 21.76 30.85 3.85
C LEU A 422 21.72 29.59 2.99
N SER A 423 22.68 29.50 2.07
CA SER A 423 22.85 28.34 1.20
C SER A 423 24.28 27.83 1.29
N PHE A 424 24.44 26.60 1.79
CA PHE A 424 25.72 25.93 1.91
C PHE A 424 25.83 24.85 0.83
N VAL A 425 26.53 25.18 -0.25
CA VAL A 425 26.76 24.26 -1.37
C VAL A 425 28.23 23.90 -1.41
N ARG A 426 28.64 22.69 -0.99
CA ARG A 426 30.06 22.33 -0.79
C ARG A 426 30.93 22.60 -2.02
N LYS A 427 30.50 22.21 -3.22
CA LYS A 427 31.17 22.47 -4.50
C LYS A 427 30.57 23.67 -5.25
N GLY A 428 29.96 24.58 -4.50
CA GLY A 428 29.27 25.76 -5.02
C GLY A 428 30.20 26.96 -5.15
N TYR A 429 29.59 28.13 -5.10
CA TYR A 429 30.26 29.42 -5.14
C TYR A 429 30.72 29.80 -3.73
N HIS A 430 32.03 29.83 -3.52
CA HIS A 430 32.70 30.27 -2.30
C HIS A 430 33.77 31.27 -2.69
N GLN A 431 33.55 32.55 -2.38
CA GLN A 431 34.46 33.62 -2.79
C GLN A 431 34.79 34.51 -1.61
N GLY A 432 36.08 34.68 -1.35
CA GLY A 432 36.58 35.78 -0.52
C GLY A 432 36.84 37.00 -1.39
N GLU A 433 36.47 38.18 -0.91
CA GLU A 433 36.68 39.43 -1.63
C GLU A 433 37.22 40.50 -0.69
N ILE A 434 38.29 41.19 -1.12
CA ILE A 434 38.77 42.42 -0.49
C ILE A 434 38.45 43.55 -1.45
N SER A 435 37.74 44.57 -0.99
CA SER A 435 37.27 45.66 -1.84
C SER A 435 37.43 47.04 -1.21
N ALA A 436 37.62 48.03 -2.07
CA ALA A 436 37.56 49.45 -1.76
C ALA A 436 36.36 50.07 -2.48
N ASN A 437 35.70 51.01 -1.81
CA ASN A 437 34.60 51.78 -2.37
C ASN A 437 34.69 53.23 -1.90
N GLU A 438 33.69 54.04 -2.28
CA GLU A 438 33.65 55.47 -2.00
C GLU A 438 33.53 55.86 -0.51
N LEU A 439 33.11 54.92 0.35
CA LEU A 439 32.95 55.14 1.80
C LEU A 439 33.98 54.38 2.65
N PHE A 440 34.35 53.17 2.22
CA PHE A 440 35.24 52.28 2.97
C PHE A 440 36.33 51.76 2.05
N TYR A 441 37.58 52.08 2.37
CA TYR A 441 38.73 51.62 1.58
C TYR A 441 39.11 50.16 1.83
N THR A 442 38.64 49.55 2.93
CA THR A 442 38.89 48.14 3.23
C THR A 442 37.60 47.43 3.61
N ASN A 443 37.06 46.60 2.72
CA ASN A 443 35.91 45.75 2.99
C ASN A 443 36.27 44.30 2.71
N PHE A 444 35.89 43.42 3.62
CA PHE A 444 35.96 41.98 3.48
C PHE A 444 34.56 41.43 3.21
N SER A 445 34.40 40.68 2.13
CA SER A 445 33.16 39.99 1.84
C SER A 445 33.40 38.50 1.62
N PHE A 446 32.52 37.68 2.18
CA PHE A 446 32.45 36.25 1.91
C PHE A 446 31.13 35.94 1.21
N LYS A 447 31.22 35.32 0.02
CA LYS A 447 30.07 34.95 -0.80
C LYS A 447 29.89 33.44 -0.80
N THR A 448 28.68 32.96 -0.50
CA THR A 448 28.36 31.52 -0.38
C THR A 448 27.06 31.15 -1.09
N GLY A 449 27.05 30.02 -1.81
CA GLY A 449 25.86 29.47 -2.46
C GLY A 449 26.14 28.97 -3.87
N THR A 450 25.48 29.54 -4.87
CA THR A 450 25.64 29.20 -6.29
C THR A 450 25.94 30.46 -7.10
N LYS A 451 26.56 30.36 -8.28
CA LYS A 451 26.75 31.55 -9.14
C LYS A 451 25.44 32.23 -9.53
N ARG A 452 24.34 31.46 -9.65
CA ARG A 452 23.02 32.00 -10.00
C ARG A 452 22.35 32.73 -8.84
N PHE A 453 22.68 32.37 -7.60
CA PHE A 453 22.24 33.02 -6.37
C PHE A 453 23.21 32.69 -5.24
N TYR A 454 23.80 33.71 -4.63
CA TYR A 454 24.67 33.59 -3.47
C TYR A 454 24.32 34.63 -2.40
N ASN A 455 24.62 34.29 -1.15
CA ASN A 455 24.52 35.18 0.00
C ASN A 455 25.88 35.85 0.20
N ILE A 456 25.88 37.09 0.66
CA ILE A 456 27.06 37.92 0.88
C ILE A 456 27.07 38.29 2.37
N LEU A 457 28.14 37.92 3.06
CA LEU A 457 28.45 38.44 4.39
C LEU A 457 29.57 39.45 4.20
N THR A 458 29.39 40.68 4.67
CA THR A 458 30.39 41.74 4.44
C THR A 458 30.65 42.52 5.72
N ALA A 459 31.90 42.93 5.90
CA ALA A 459 32.32 43.83 6.96
C ALA A 459 33.33 44.84 6.39
N GLY A 460 33.21 46.10 6.76
CA GLY A 460 34.03 47.19 6.24
C GLY A 460 34.58 48.07 7.34
N ILE A 461 35.81 48.56 7.14
CA ILE A 461 36.45 49.59 7.96
C ILE A 461 37.18 50.57 7.04
N ASP A 462 37.33 51.81 7.47
CA ASP A 462 38.27 52.73 6.86
C ASP A 462 39.54 52.77 7.73
N PRO A 463 40.71 52.36 7.21
CA PRO A 463 41.96 52.37 7.97
C PRO A 463 42.51 53.79 8.21
N VAL A 464 42.05 54.80 7.47
CA VAL A 464 42.44 56.20 7.63
C VAL A 464 41.50 56.91 8.59
N ASP A 465 40.19 56.68 8.42
CA ASP A 465 39.14 57.21 9.29
C ASP A 465 38.49 56.09 10.13
N THR A 466 39.03 55.88 11.33
CA THR A 466 38.58 54.78 12.21
C THR A 466 37.28 55.06 12.95
N GLU A 467 36.57 56.14 12.61
CA GLU A 467 35.32 56.54 13.28
C GLU A 467 34.17 55.57 12.96
N PHE A 468 34.16 54.98 11.76
CA PHE A 468 33.08 54.11 11.29
C PHE A 468 33.51 52.69 10.93
N TRP A 469 32.60 51.75 11.16
CA TRP A 469 32.71 50.38 10.65
C TRP A 469 31.35 49.88 10.17
N THR A 470 31.35 48.87 9.31
CA THR A 470 30.12 48.27 8.78
C THR A 470 30.10 46.77 8.94
N ILE A 471 28.88 46.25 9.09
CA ILE A 471 28.58 44.83 8.91
C ILE A 471 27.29 44.73 8.11
N GLY A 472 27.25 43.79 7.18
CA GLY A 472 26.14 43.70 6.25
C GLY A 472 25.88 42.30 5.73
N TYR A 473 24.66 42.16 5.23
CA TYR A 473 24.17 40.98 4.55
C TYR A 473 23.67 41.37 3.17
N GLY A 474 23.87 40.50 2.19
CA GLY A 474 23.42 40.73 0.84
C GLY A 474 23.16 39.47 0.07
N ILE A 475 22.66 39.67 -1.14
CA ILE A 475 22.43 38.63 -2.13
C ILE A 475 23.00 39.09 -3.46
N GLY A 476 23.40 38.14 -4.29
CA GLY A 476 23.90 38.48 -5.62
C GLY A 476 23.78 37.35 -6.62
N THR A 477 24.07 37.70 -7.86
CA THR A 477 24.08 36.78 -8.99
C THR A 477 25.22 37.11 -9.94
N GLU A 478 25.82 36.09 -10.54
CA GLU A 478 26.93 36.20 -11.48
C GLU A 478 26.63 35.45 -12.78
N PHE A 479 26.79 36.16 -13.89
CA PHE A 479 26.68 35.66 -15.25
C PHE A 479 28.07 35.59 -15.87
N THR A 480 28.52 34.38 -16.21
CA THR A 480 29.79 34.18 -16.92
C THR A 480 29.54 34.20 -18.43
N SER A 481 30.14 35.16 -19.15
CA SER A 481 29.95 35.33 -20.60
C SER A 481 31.04 34.63 -21.43
N LYS A 482 32.31 34.77 -21.03
CA LYS A 482 33.48 34.10 -21.63
C LYS A 482 34.39 33.54 -20.54
N LYS A 483 35.37 32.68 -20.88
CA LYS A 483 36.28 32.05 -19.90
C LYS A 483 36.97 33.03 -18.92
N HIS A 484 37.17 34.29 -19.32
CA HIS A 484 37.86 35.30 -18.51
C HIS A 484 36.99 36.47 -18.05
N PHE A 485 35.75 36.61 -18.54
CA PHE A 485 34.91 37.78 -18.25
C PHE A 485 33.58 37.37 -17.67
N PHE A 486 33.19 38.04 -16.59
CA PHE A 486 31.90 37.85 -15.94
C PHE A 486 31.29 39.19 -15.54
N PHE A 487 29.97 39.16 -15.39
CA PHE A 487 29.17 40.28 -14.93
C PHE A 487 28.38 39.82 -13.70
N GLY A 488 28.31 40.64 -12.67
CA GLY A 488 27.56 40.33 -11.45
C GLY A 488 26.75 41.51 -10.95
N ILE A 489 25.67 41.20 -10.24
CA ILE A 489 24.85 42.19 -9.54
C ILE A 489 24.85 41.77 -8.08
N ASP A 490 25.33 42.64 -7.19
CA ASP A 490 25.29 42.44 -5.75
C ASP A 490 24.35 43.48 -5.13
N LEU A 491 23.46 43.04 -4.26
CA LEU A 491 22.62 43.90 -3.43
C LEU A 491 22.96 43.63 -1.97
N THR A 492 23.40 44.65 -1.24
CA THR A 492 23.80 44.54 0.17
C THR A 492 23.06 45.56 1.02
N ALA A 493 22.76 45.19 2.26
CA ALA A 493 22.28 46.07 3.30
C ALA A 493 23.27 46.01 4.46
N ASN A 494 23.85 47.16 4.80
CA ASN A 494 24.97 47.28 5.72
C ASN A 494 24.57 48.21 6.86
N GLN A 495 24.70 47.77 8.10
CA GLN A 495 24.60 48.64 9.25
C GLN A 495 25.92 49.39 9.39
N LEU A 496 25.84 50.72 9.36
CA LEU A 496 26.95 51.61 9.62
C LEU A 496 26.97 51.95 11.11
N ASN A 497 28.08 51.67 11.78
CA ASN A 497 28.24 51.90 13.21
C ASN A 497 29.37 52.88 13.46
N GLU A 498 29.11 53.81 14.37
CA GLU A 498 30.13 54.67 14.94
C GLU A 498 30.90 53.87 16.00
N ARG A 499 32.23 54.02 16.07
CA ARG A 499 33.07 53.27 17.00
C ARG A 499 32.73 53.53 18.48
N SER A 500 32.18 54.71 18.78
CA SER A 500 31.81 55.14 20.13
C SER A 500 30.43 54.64 20.59
N LYS A 501 29.56 54.24 19.65
CA LYS A 501 28.15 53.88 19.87
C LYS A 501 27.76 52.69 19.00
N GLU A 502 27.91 51.49 19.55
CA GLU A 502 27.59 50.25 18.85
C GLU A 502 26.07 50.02 18.79
N PHE A 503 25.50 49.89 17.58
CA PHE A 503 24.11 49.45 17.32
C PHE A 503 22.96 50.28 17.93
N GLU A 504 23.20 51.50 18.40
CA GLU A 504 22.16 52.31 19.06
C GLU A 504 21.21 53.00 18.06
N ASN A 505 21.67 53.26 16.83
CA ASN A 505 20.97 54.09 15.85
C ASN A 505 20.68 53.32 14.55
N ILE A 506 19.53 53.61 13.91
CA ILE A 506 19.24 53.08 12.58
C ILE A 506 20.12 53.83 11.57
N ASN A 507 21.12 53.15 11.03
CA ASN A 507 22.10 53.69 10.08
C ASN A 507 22.31 52.66 8.96
N LEU A 508 21.31 52.53 8.09
CA LEU A 508 21.24 51.47 7.09
C LEU A 508 21.72 51.95 5.71
N LEU A 509 22.84 51.40 5.28
CA LEU A 509 23.41 51.61 3.95
C LEU A 509 23.06 50.45 3.01
N THR A 510 22.13 50.68 2.09
CA THR A 510 21.79 49.73 1.03
C THR A 510 22.58 50.05 -0.23
N LYS A 511 23.31 49.07 -0.78
CA LYS A 511 24.11 49.24 -2.01
C LYS A 511 23.73 48.21 -3.07
N MET A 512 23.58 48.67 -4.31
CA MET A 512 23.52 47.84 -5.51
C MET A 512 24.80 48.04 -6.33
N ASP A 513 25.64 47.01 -6.41
CA ASP A 513 26.90 47.03 -7.16
C ASP A 513 26.74 46.29 -8.50
N LEU A 514 27.08 46.97 -9.59
CA LEU A 514 27.21 46.35 -10.91
C LEU A 514 28.68 45.99 -11.13
N ASN A 515 29.00 44.69 -11.10
CA ASN A 515 30.36 44.19 -11.09
C ASN A 515 30.79 43.72 -12.49
N PHE A 516 31.79 44.36 -13.06
CA PHE A 516 32.50 43.88 -14.25
C PHE A 516 33.79 43.19 -13.83
N GLY A 517 33.93 41.91 -14.15
CA GLY A 517 35.02 41.08 -13.66
C GLY A 517 35.92 40.49 -14.73
N TRP A 518 37.22 40.47 -14.44
CA TRP A 518 38.26 39.85 -15.25
C TRP A 518 39.05 38.80 -14.43
N SER A 519 38.96 37.53 -14.83
CA SER A 519 39.71 36.43 -14.23
C SER A 519 41.16 36.41 -14.71
N ILE A 520 42.08 36.73 -13.80
CA ILE A 520 43.53 36.78 -14.04
C ILE A 520 44.12 35.36 -13.97
N PHE A 521 43.74 34.61 -12.94
CA PHE A 521 44.15 33.22 -12.72
C PHE A 521 42.92 32.34 -12.47
N LYS A 522 43.12 31.01 -12.36
CA LYS A 522 42.01 30.06 -12.13
C LYS A 522 41.19 30.33 -10.86
N LYS A 523 41.75 31.04 -9.88
CA LYS A 523 41.12 31.34 -8.58
C LYS A 523 41.06 32.84 -8.25
N SER A 524 41.58 33.71 -9.11
CA SER A 524 41.72 35.12 -8.78
C SER A 524 41.17 36.01 -9.87
N ALA A 525 40.42 37.03 -9.47
CA ALA A 525 39.82 37.99 -10.39
C ALA A 525 39.87 39.40 -9.81
N ILE A 526 39.89 40.39 -10.70
CA ILE A 526 39.62 41.79 -10.34
C ILE A 526 38.21 42.11 -10.80
N THR A 527 37.46 42.81 -9.96
CA THR A 527 36.17 43.38 -10.32
C THR A 527 36.16 44.87 -10.10
N PHE A 528 35.49 45.59 -10.98
CA PHE A 528 35.24 47.01 -10.83
C PHE A 528 33.83 47.33 -11.34
N GLY A 529 33.27 48.44 -10.88
CA GLY A 529 32.07 48.98 -11.51
C GLY A 529 31.35 50.02 -10.67
N PRO A 530 30.29 50.61 -11.23
CA PRO A 530 29.49 51.62 -10.54
C PRO A 530 28.63 50.97 -9.45
N SER A 531 28.33 51.75 -8.42
CA SER A 531 27.39 51.38 -7.36
C SER A 531 26.30 52.44 -7.23
N ILE A 532 25.12 52.02 -6.80
CA ILE A 532 24.05 52.91 -6.34
C ILE A 532 23.90 52.67 -4.84
N SER A 533 24.06 53.71 -4.06
CA SER A 533 24.07 53.65 -2.60
C SER A 533 22.93 54.49 -2.04
N PHE A 534 22.16 53.92 -1.11
CA PHE A 534 21.10 54.60 -0.37
C PHE A 534 21.35 54.45 1.12
N MET A 535 21.56 55.57 1.82
CA MET A 535 21.73 55.64 3.26
C MET A 535 20.45 56.11 3.91
N MET A 536 20.03 55.42 4.98
CA MET A 536 18.95 55.85 5.86
C MET A 536 19.48 55.93 7.29
N SER A 537 19.44 57.12 7.88
CA SER A 537 19.91 57.41 9.24
C SER A 537 18.79 57.96 10.11
N GLN A 538 18.77 57.62 11.40
CA GLN A 538 17.87 58.23 12.37
C GLN A 538 18.39 59.60 12.81
N THR A 539 17.52 60.61 12.84
CA THR A 539 17.85 61.98 13.24
C THR A 539 17.76 62.20 14.75
N ASN A 540 18.41 63.25 15.26
CA ASN A 540 18.57 63.61 16.68
C ASN A 540 19.46 62.67 17.52
N THR A 541 20.34 61.91 16.88
CA THR A 541 21.23 60.94 17.53
C THR A 541 22.68 61.45 17.67
N GLY A 542 22.99 62.60 17.05
CA GLY A 542 24.34 63.16 16.91
C GLY A 542 25.16 62.52 15.79
N THR A 543 24.96 61.23 15.51
CA THR A 543 25.61 60.49 14.41
C THR A 543 25.14 60.97 13.03
N GLU A 544 23.93 61.54 12.94
CA GLU A 544 23.37 62.09 11.70
C GLU A 544 24.26 63.15 11.03
N ASN A 545 24.94 63.99 11.82
CA ASN A 545 25.75 65.09 11.28
C ASN A 545 27.01 64.56 10.60
N LEU A 546 27.59 63.49 11.15
CA LEU A 546 28.71 62.78 10.51
C LEU A 546 28.25 62.04 9.25
N ILE A 547 27.03 61.48 9.28
CA ILE A 547 26.47 60.76 8.13
C ILE A 547 26.08 61.70 6.97
N LYS A 548 25.59 62.92 7.27
CA LYS A 548 25.24 63.94 6.25
C LYS A 548 26.40 64.23 5.29
N ASP A 549 27.62 64.19 5.80
CA ASP A 549 28.83 64.55 5.06
C ASP A 549 29.51 63.36 4.37
N LEU A 550 29.04 62.13 4.60
CA LEU A 550 29.60 60.92 3.97
C LEU A 550 29.49 60.95 2.43
N PRO A 551 28.31 61.20 1.83
CA PRO A 551 28.23 61.32 0.37
C PRO A 551 28.69 62.70 -0.10
N GLN A 552 29.76 62.76 -0.88
CA GLN A 552 30.28 64.02 -1.43
C GLN A 552 29.27 64.78 -2.31
N ASN A 553 28.42 64.07 -3.06
CA ASN A 553 27.41 64.65 -3.94
C ASN A 553 26.15 63.76 -4.01
N PRO A 554 25.20 63.90 -3.07
CA PRO A 554 23.95 63.15 -3.12
C PRO A 554 23.09 63.61 -4.31
N ILE A 555 22.54 62.64 -5.03
CA ILE A 555 21.60 62.85 -6.14
C ILE A 555 20.22 63.21 -5.59
N TYR A 556 19.88 62.63 -4.44
CA TYR A 556 18.63 62.89 -3.74
C TYR A 556 18.87 62.85 -2.24
N THR A 557 18.30 63.83 -1.54
CA THR A 557 18.32 63.92 -0.08
C THR A 557 16.87 64.09 0.40
N TYR A 558 16.49 63.30 1.37
CA TYR A 558 15.24 63.38 2.12
C TYR A 558 15.57 63.60 3.58
N GLU A 559 14.92 64.57 4.23
CA GLU A 559 15.11 64.84 5.65
C GLU A 559 13.76 65.13 6.30
N ASP A 560 13.45 64.41 7.38
CA ASP A 560 12.31 64.64 8.25
C ASP A 560 12.74 64.63 9.74
N PRO A 561 11.84 64.97 10.68
CA PRO A 561 12.19 65.04 12.10
C PRO A 561 12.72 63.75 12.73
N ASN A 562 12.61 62.59 12.06
CA ASN A 562 13.03 61.28 12.55
C ASN A 562 14.09 60.61 11.66
N TYR A 563 14.19 60.95 10.37
CA TYR A 563 15.05 60.26 9.41
C TYR A 563 15.72 61.18 8.38
N LEU A 564 16.95 60.80 8.01
CA LEU A 564 17.73 61.34 6.91
C LEU A 564 17.99 60.23 5.89
N GLY A 565 17.53 60.43 4.66
CA GLY A 565 17.77 59.55 3.52
C GLY A 565 18.65 60.22 2.47
N GLN A 566 19.71 59.55 2.00
CA GLN A 566 20.60 60.07 0.95
C GLN A 566 20.85 58.99 -0.12
N LEU A 567 20.72 59.36 -1.39
CA LEU A 567 20.99 58.51 -2.55
C LEU A 567 22.14 59.10 -3.37
N TRP A 568 23.13 58.28 -3.75
CA TRP A 568 24.22 58.72 -4.62
C TRP A 568 24.74 57.58 -5.52
N ILE A 569 25.54 57.96 -6.50
CA ILE A 569 26.31 57.02 -7.33
C ILE A 569 27.72 56.93 -6.75
N GLY A 570 28.17 55.71 -6.53
CA GLY A 570 29.52 55.40 -6.06
C GLY A 570 30.28 54.50 -7.04
N TRP A 571 31.37 53.94 -6.54
CA TRP A 571 32.21 53.02 -7.27
C TRP A 571 32.71 51.91 -6.35
N ARG A 572 33.05 50.76 -6.93
CA ARG A 572 33.67 49.65 -6.22
C ARG A 572 34.81 49.09 -7.06
N VAL A 573 35.92 48.77 -6.41
CA VAL A 573 37.01 47.96 -6.96
C VAL A 573 37.32 46.85 -5.97
N ALA A 574 37.48 45.62 -6.45
CA ALA A 574 37.74 44.48 -5.59
C ALA A 574 38.70 43.46 -6.20
N VAL A 575 39.41 42.77 -5.32
CA VAL A 575 40.19 41.58 -5.62
C VAL A 575 39.48 40.38 -5.01
N ARG A 576 39.22 39.38 -5.84
CA ARG A 576 38.54 38.13 -5.49
C ARG A 576 39.57 37.00 -5.40
N LEU A 577 39.47 36.20 -4.33
CA LEU A 577 40.37 35.09 -3.97
C LEU A 577 39.64 33.74 -3.85
#